data_AF-A0A662WEZ5-F1
#
_entry.id   AF-A0A662WEZ5-F1
#
_cell.length_a   1.000
_cell.length_b   1.000
_cell.length_c   1.000
_cell.angle_alpha   90.00
_cell.angle_beta   90.00
_cell.angle_gamma   90.00
#
_symmetry.space_group_name_H-M   'P 1'
#
loop_
_entity.id
_entity.type
_entity.pdbx_description
1 polymer ?
#
loop_
_entity_poly.entity_id
_entity_poly.type
_entity_poly.pdbx_seq_one_letter_code
_entity_poly.pdbx_strand_id
1 'polypeptide(L)'
;AWSESSHNLFRLVTLHSRKALDHFRKQQPETCFYHLFTWLGYYDKLYQTPCSVCKKLLAKESEDWAYLPPSFRDYSSGQAFHSKCLAAE
;
A
#
# COMPACT_ATOMS: atom_id res chain seq x y z
N ALA A 1 -6.08 -7.54 -23.92
CA ALA A 1 -5.84 -7.91 -22.51
C ALA A 1 -5.24 -6.71 -21.79
N TRP A 2 -5.57 -6.48 -20.53
CA TRP A 2 -4.98 -5.39 -19.74
C TRP A 2 -3.55 -5.78 -19.34
N SER A 3 -2.56 -4.93 -19.61
CA SER A 3 -1.16 -5.14 -19.23
C SER A 3 -0.83 -4.49 -17.88
N GLU A 4 0.26 -4.91 -17.24
CA GLU A 4 0.76 -4.20 -16.06
C GLU A 4 1.10 -2.74 -16.40
N SER A 5 0.93 -1.84 -15.43
CA SER A 5 1.34 -0.45 -15.58
C SER A 5 2.85 -0.35 -15.75
N SER A 6 3.31 0.58 -16.58
CA SER A 6 4.74 0.94 -16.68
C SER A 6 5.24 1.77 -15.50
N HIS A 7 4.34 2.31 -14.66
CA HIS A 7 4.70 3.14 -13.52
C HIS A 7 4.84 2.28 -12.27
N ASN A 8 6.01 2.32 -11.64
CA ASN A 8 6.33 1.52 -10.45
C ASN A 8 5.31 1.67 -9.32
N LEU A 9 4.73 2.87 -9.16
CA LEU A 9 3.70 3.13 -8.16
C LEU A 9 2.49 2.21 -8.35
N PHE A 10 1.89 2.25 -9.54
CA PHE A 10 0.67 1.51 -9.82
C PHE A 10 0.92 0.00 -9.83
N ARG A 11 2.13 -0.43 -10.20
CA ARG A 11 2.55 -1.84 -10.05
C ARG A 11 2.54 -2.26 -8.57
N LEU A 12 3.12 -1.46 -7.67
CA LEU A 12 3.13 -1.75 -6.23
C LEU A 12 1.72 -1.70 -5.62
N VAL A 13 0.93 -0.68 -5.96
CA VAL A 13 -0.48 -0.60 -5.50
C VAL A 13 -1.22 -1.85 -5.95
N THR A 14 -1.08 -2.29 -7.20
CA THR A 14 -1.71 -3.52 -7.71
C THR A 14 -1.24 -4.75 -6.94
N LEU A 15 0.06 -4.87 -6.67
CA LEU A 15 0.62 -5.98 -5.89
C LEU A 15 0.05 -6.03 -4.47
N HIS A 16 -0.01 -4.89 -3.78
CA HIS A 16 -0.57 -4.82 -2.43
C HIS A 16 -2.08 -5.07 -2.42
N SER A 17 -2.83 -4.55 -3.41
CA SER A 17 -4.26 -4.81 -3.55
C SER A 17 -4.58 -6.30 -3.71
N ARG A 18 -3.76 -7.06 -4.46
CA ARG A 18 -3.92 -8.52 -4.57
C ARG A 18 -3.78 -9.19 -3.20
N LYS A 19 -2.73 -8.84 -2.44
CA LYS A 19 -2.50 -9.38 -1.09
C LYS A 19 -3.60 -8.97 -0.10
N ALA A 20 -4.07 -7.72 -0.18
CA ALA A 20 -5.16 -7.21 0.66
C ALA A 20 -6.46 -7.96 0.37
N LEU A 21 -6.80 -8.17 -0.90
CA LEU A 21 -7.99 -8.94 -1.28
C LEU A 21 -7.92 -10.39 -0.77
N ASP A 22 -6.76 -11.05 -0.89
CA ASP A 22 -6.58 -12.40 -0.35
C ASP A 22 -6.73 -12.44 1.17
N HIS A 23 -6.29 -11.40 1.87
CA HIS A 23 -6.50 -11.25 3.31
C HIS A 23 -7.98 -11.06 3.66
N PHE A 24 -8.66 -10.10 3.02
CA PHE A 24 -10.08 -9.82 3.28
C PHE A 24 -10.99 -10.98 2.89
N ARG A 25 -10.67 -11.74 1.84
CA ARG A 25 -11.42 -12.98 1.51
C ARG A 25 -11.37 -14.02 2.61
N LYS A 26 -10.23 -14.12 3.34
CA LYS A 26 -10.07 -15.10 4.42
C LYS A 26 -10.78 -14.66 5.70
N GLN A 27 -10.78 -13.35 6.00
CA GLN A 27 -11.35 -12.84 7.25
C GLN A 27 -12.82 -12.42 7.13
N GLN A 28 -13.20 -11.79 6.02
CA GLN A 28 -14.54 -11.27 5.76
C GLN A 28 -15.00 -11.60 4.32
N PRO A 29 -15.25 -12.88 3.98
CA PRO A 29 -15.55 -13.29 2.61
C PRO A 29 -16.74 -12.53 1.97
N GLU A 30 -17.81 -12.33 2.73
CA GLU A 30 -19.03 -11.66 2.23
C GLU A 30 -18.84 -10.15 1.98
N THR A 31 -17.94 -9.50 2.72
CA THR A 31 -17.68 -8.05 2.63
C THR A 31 -16.29 -7.74 2.10
N CYS A 32 -15.58 -8.71 1.52
CA CYS A 32 -14.16 -8.56 1.17
C CYS A 32 -13.90 -7.43 0.18
N PHE A 33 -14.81 -7.20 -0.77
CA PHE A 33 -14.72 -6.08 -1.70
C PHE A 33 -14.96 -4.73 -1.02
N TYR A 34 -15.90 -4.65 -0.07
CA TYR A 34 -16.11 -3.44 0.72
C TYR A 34 -14.81 -3.07 1.46
N HIS A 35 -14.20 -4.02 2.17
CA HIS A 35 -12.93 -3.80 2.86
C HIS A 35 -11.79 -3.44 1.89
N LEU A 36 -11.71 -4.09 0.72
CA LEU A 36 -10.73 -3.75 -0.30
C LEU A 36 -10.89 -2.30 -0.80
N PHE A 37 -12.11 -1.86 -1.12
CA PHE A 37 -12.35 -0.51 -1.61
C PHE A 37 -12.12 0.55 -0.53
N THR A 38 -12.52 0.28 0.71
CA THR A 38 -12.17 1.14 1.86
C THR A 38 -10.66 1.24 2.03
N TRP A 39 -9.95 0.12 1.93
CA TRP A 39 -8.49 0.08 2.03
C TRP A 39 -7.78 0.81 0.88
N LEU A 40 -8.31 0.68 -0.35
CA LEU A 40 -7.85 1.46 -1.51
C LEU A 40 -8.05 2.97 -1.32
N GLY A 41 -9.08 3.37 -0.56
CA GLY A 41 -9.31 4.76 -0.20
C GLY A 41 -8.14 5.42 0.55
N TYR A 42 -7.30 4.64 1.26
CA TYR A 42 -6.12 5.18 1.95
C TYR A 42 -4.99 5.66 1.01
N TYR A 43 -5.13 5.46 -0.30
CA TYR A 43 -4.21 6.01 -1.31
C TYR A 43 -4.63 7.40 -1.83
N ASP A 44 -5.77 7.96 -1.41
CA ASP A 44 -6.20 9.32 -1.79
C ASP A 44 -5.13 10.37 -1.43
N LYS A 45 -4.60 10.30 -0.22
CA LYS A 45 -3.53 11.19 0.28
C LYS A 45 -2.15 10.58 0.16
N LEU A 46 -1.94 9.68 -0.79
CA LEU A 46 -0.72 8.88 -0.91
C LEU A 46 0.56 9.74 -0.82
N TYR A 47 0.66 10.85 -1.53
CA TYR A 47 1.84 11.74 -1.51
C TYR A 47 1.95 12.65 -0.27
N GLN A 48 0.95 12.65 0.60
CA GLN A 48 0.85 13.50 1.78
C GLN A 48 0.87 12.71 3.10
N THR A 49 0.71 11.38 3.05
CA THR A 49 0.68 10.53 4.25
C THR A 49 2.09 10.09 4.66
N PRO A 50 2.62 10.51 5.84
CA PRO A 50 3.93 10.10 6.31
C PRO A 50 3.92 8.64 6.80
N CYS A 51 5.10 8.02 6.82
CA CYS A 51 5.28 6.71 7.46
C CYS A 51 4.93 6.76 8.96
N SER A 52 4.19 5.76 9.44
CA SER A 52 3.71 5.70 10.83
C SER A 52 4.84 5.46 11.83
N VAL A 53 5.96 4.86 11.40
CA VAL A 53 7.15 4.59 12.23
C VAL A 53 8.10 5.79 12.22
N CYS A 54 8.68 6.15 11.07
CA CYS A 54 9.73 7.17 11.02
C CYS A 54 9.21 8.61 10.85
N LYS A 55 7.89 8.79 10.67
CA LYS A 55 7.20 10.09 10.47
C LYS A 55 7.65 10.90 9.25
N LYS A 56 8.47 10.32 8.37
CA LYS A 56 8.92 10.97 7.13
C LYS A 56 7.98 10.67 5.98
N LEU A 57 7.71 11.69 5.16
CA LEU A 57 7.26 11.50 3.78
C LEU A 57 8.46 11.02 2.97
N LEU A 58 8.22 10.10 2.04
CA LEU A 58 9.31 9.43 1.33
C LEU A 58 10.05 10.43 0.42
N ALA A 59 11.34 10.66 0.70
CA ALA A 59 12.29 11.32 -0.18
C ALA A 59 13.42 10.31 -0.46
N LYS A 60 13.38 9.67 -1.65
CA LYS A 60 14.37 8.76 -2.24
C LYS A 60 15.04 7.75 -1.26
N GLU A 61 14.47 6.54 -1.12
CA GLU A 61 15.04 5.47 -0.26
C GLU A 61 16.07 4.54 -0.94
N SER A 62 16.08 4.42 -2.27
CA SER A 62 17.12 3.78 -3.08
C SER A 62 16.96 4.15 -4.57
N GLU A 63 17.95 3.83 -5.42
CA GLU A 63 17.89 4.09 -6.86
C GLU A 63 16.90 3.16 -7.58
N ASP A 64 16.75 1.91 -7.12
CA ASP A 64 15.82 0.93 -7.71
C ASP A 64 14.34 1.22 -7.40
N TRP A 65 14.08 1.92 -6.30
CA TRP A 65 12.73 2.21 -5.79
C TRP A 65 12.49 3.72 -5.65
N ALA A 66 12.94 4.46 -6.66
CA ALA A 66 12.84 5.90 -6.66
C ALA A 66 11.36 6.37 -6.63
N TYR A 67 11.05 7.22 -5.64
CA TYR A 67 9.86 8.09 -5.57
C TYR A 67 8.49 7.44 -5.35
N LEU A 68 8.36 6.47 -4.45
CA LEU A 68 7.04 6.01 -4.06
C LEU A 68 6.77 6.40 -2.60
N PRO A 69 5.81 7.29 -2.28
CA PRO A 69 5.28 7.40 -0.92
C PRO A 69 4.90 6.03 -0.36
N PRO A 70 4.77 5.86 0.97
CA PRO A 70 4.49 4.56 1.57
C PRO A 70 3.44 3.81 0.75
N SER A 71 3.83 2.73 0.08
CA SER A 71 2.91 2.01 -0.80
C SER A 71 2.13 0.98 0.00
N PHE A 72 2.71 0.46 1.08
CA PHE A 72 1.99 -0.44 1.96
C PHE A 72 1.02 0.34 2.85
N ARG A 73 -0.15 -0.27 3.05
CA ARG A 73 -1.17 0.16 4.00
C ARG A 73 -1.54 -1.06 4.83
N ASP A 74 -1.48 -0.93 6.15
CA ASP A 74 -1.97 -1.98 7.03
C ASP A 74 -3.44 -2.30 6.72
N TYR A 75 -3.79 -3.59 6.74
CA TYR A 75 -5.11 -4.05 6.31
C TYR A 75 -6.21 -3.73 7.33
N SER A 76 -5.84 -3.57 8.61
CA SER A 76 -6.80 -3.28 9.67
C SER A 76 -7.06 -1.79 9.84
N SER A 77 -6.01 -0.98 9.83
CA SER A 77 -6.03 0.44 10.21
C SER A 77 -5.77 1.39 9.04
N GLY A 78 -5.29 0.89 7.91
CA GLY A 78 -4.87 1.75 6.80
C GLY A 78 -3.60 2.53 7.06
N GLN A 79 -2.90 2.27 8.17
CA GLN A 79 -1.68 2.98 8.49
C GLN A 79 -0.61 2.77 7.41
N ALA A 80 0.08 3.87 7.08
CA ALA A 80 1.09 3.89 6.04
C ALA A 80 2.45 3.52 6.64
N PHE A 81 3.20 2.64 5.97
CA PHE A 81 4.53 2.21 6.41
C PHE A 81 5.49 2.14 5.23
N HIS A 82 6.76 2.49 5.47
CA HIS A 82 7.82 2.08 4.55
C HIS A 82 8.08 0.58 4.71
N SER A 83 8.39 -0.10 3.61
CA SER A 83 8.71 -1.54 3.63
C SER A 83 9.86 -1.86 4.59
N LYS A 84 10.88 -1.00 4.67
CA LYS A 84 12.00 -1.14 5.61
C LYS A 84 11.59 -0.89 7.07
N CYS A 85 10.63 0.00 7.31
CA CYS A 85 10.12 0.27 8.65
C CYS A 85 9.22 -0.85 9.17
N LEU A 86 8.57 -1.61 8.27
CA LEU A 86 7.77 -2.77 8.64
C LEU A 86 8.63 -3.98 9.04
N ALA A 87 9.77 -4.18 8.38
CA ALA A 87 10.67 -5.31 8.66
C ALA A 87 11.57 -5.12 9.90
N ALA A 88 11.43 -4.00 10.61
CA ALA A 88 12.23 -3.67 11.80
C ALA A 88 11.50 -3.97 13.13
N GLU A 89 10.34 -4.64 13.06
CA GLU A 89 9.59 -5.17 14.22
C GLU A 89 9.80 -6.69 14.39
#